data_AF-A0AAW1J6Z4-F1
#
_entry.id   AF-A0AAW1J6Z4-F1
#
_cell.length_a   1.000
_cell.length_b   1.000
_cell.length_c   1.000
_cell.angle_alpha   90.00
_cell.angle_beta   90.00
_cell.angle_gamma   90.00
#
_symmetry.space_group_name_H-M   'P 1'
#
loop_
_entity.id
_entity.type
_entity.pdbx_description
1 polymer ?
#
loop_
_entity_poly.entity_id
_entity_poly.type
_entity_poly.pdbx_seq_one_letter_code
_entity_poly.pdbx_strand_id
1 'polypeptide(L)' 'MLATDQVIQGKLNYVCGQNPSLCDPIKEGGPCYVAKDLRATASYAFNAWYVAGNDCNLEGAAILTASDMSHDACKFTCR' A
#
# COMPACT_ATOMS: atom_id res chain seq x y z
N MET A 1 3.04 9.91 3.31
CA MET A 1 2.08 10.16 2.21
C MET A 1 1.64 11.61 2.28
N LEU A 2 1.78 12.38 1.19
CA LEU A 2 1.44 13.82 1.15
C LEU A 2 0.15 14.10 0.36
N ALA A 3 -0.36 13.10 -0.37
CA ALA A 3 -1.55 13.23 -1.21
C ALA A 3 -2.86 13.15 -0.42
N THR A 4 -3.98 13.57 -1.03
CA THR A 4 -5.33 13.43 -0.48
C THR A 4 -5.80 11.97 -0.54
N ASP A 5 -6.79 11.64 0.27
CA ASP A 5 -7.36 10.28 0.31
C ASP A 5 -7.96 9.86 -1.05
N GLN A 6 -8.45 10.82 -1.84
CA GLN A 6 -8.91 10.57 -3.21
C GLN A 6 -7.78 10.13 -4.14
N VAL A 7 -6.61 10.78 -4.06
CA VAL A 7 -5.42 10.40 -4.85
C VAL A 7 -4.89 9.04 -4.39
N ILE A 8 -4.86 8.81 -3.06
CA ILE A 8 -4.45 7.52 -2.50
C ILE A 8 -5.38 6.41 -2.98
N GLN A 9 -6.70 6.59 -2.92
CA GLN A 9 -7.66 5.61 -3.41
C GLN A 9 -7.52 5.38 -4.91
N GLY A 10 -7.31 6.43 -5.70
CA GLY A 10 -7.06 6.32 -7.14
C GLY A 10 -5.82 5.50 -7.46
N LYS A 11 -4.72 5.74 -6.74
CA LYS A 11 -3.47 4.97 -6.90
C LYS A 11 -3.59 3.55 -6.39
N LEU A 12 -4.33 3.34 -5.31
CA LEU A 12 -4.63 2.01 -4.81
C LEU A 12 -5.37 1.20 -5.87
N ASN A 13 -6.44 1.77 -6.44
CA ASN A 13 -7.21 1.15 -7.52
C ASN A 13 -6.32 0.85 -8.75
N TYR A 14 -5.41 1.76 -9.11
CA TYR A 14 -4.45 1.54 -10.19
C TYR A 14 -3.53 0.36 -9.91
N VAL A 15 -2.91 0.31 -8.73
CA VAL A 15 -2.02 -0.81 -8.31
C VAL A 15 -2.79 -2.13 -8.32
N CYS A 16 -3.99 -2.17 -7.76
CA CYS A 16 -4.83 -3.37 -7.75
C CYS A 16 -5.29 -3.79 -9.15
N GLY A 17 -5.51 -2.84 -10.06
CA GLY A 17 -5.87 -3.13 -11.45
C GLY A 17 -4.72 -3.75 -12.23
N GLN A 18 -3.48 -3.32 -11.96
CA GLN A 18 -2.28 -3.86 -12.59
C GLN A 18 -1.87 -5.22 -12.01
N ASN A 19 -1.99 -5.39 -10.69
CA ASN A 19 -1.69 -6.65 -10.02
C ASN A 19 -2.65 -6.87 -8.84
N PRO A 20 -3.76 -7.61 -9.06
CA PRO A 20 -4.79 -7.84 -8.04
C PRO A 20 -4.26 -8.53 -6.77
N SER A 21 -3.24 -9.37 -6.92
CA SER A 21 -2.61 -10.13 -5.84
C SER A 21 -1.95 -9.24 -4.78
N LEU A 22 -1.51 -8.02 -5.15
CA LEU A 22 -0.97 -7.05 -4.18
C LEU A 22 -2.04 -6.50 -3.24
N CYS A 23 -3.30 -6.60 -3.66
CA CYS A 23 -4.44 -6.05 -2.93
C CYS A 23 -5.26 -7.11 -2.19
N ASP A 24 -4.98 -8.40 -2.35
CA ASP A 24 -5.67 -9.45 -1.60
C ASP A 24 -5.53 -9.30 -0.07
N PRO A 25 -4.34 -8.98 0.49
CA PRO A 25 -4.19 -8.89 1.94
C PRO A 25 -4.87 -7.67 2.58
N ILE A 26 -5.22 -6.67 1.77
CA ILE A 26 -5.80 -5.39 2.21
C ILE A 26 -7.30 -5.28 1.90
N LYS A 27 -7.93 -6.33 1.36
CA LYS A 27 -9.39 -6.40 1.25
C LYS A 27 -10.00 -6.48 2.64
N GLU A 28 -11.26 -6.07 2.76
CA GLU A 28 -11.98 -6.15 4.03
C GLU A 28 -11.91 -7.58 4.62
N GLY A 29 -11.50 -7.68 5.89
CA GLY A 29 -11.24 -8.97 6.57
C GLY A 29 -9.86 -9.60 6.28
N GLY A 30 -9.04 -8.97 5.43
CA GLY A 30 -7.68 -9.37 5.15
C GLY A 30 -6.70 -9.02 6.29
N PRO A 31 -5.53 -9.70 6.34
CA PRO A 31 -4.55 -9.55 7.42
C PRO A 31 -3.88 -8.17 7.50
N CYS A 32 -3.94 -7.38 6.42
CA CYS A 32 -3.37 -6.03 6.31
C CYS A 32 -4.43 -4.94 6.15
N TYR A 33 -5.71 -5.28 6.32
CA TYR A 33 -6.78 -4.29 6.27
C TYR A 33 -6.86 -3.53 7.59
N VAL A 34 -6.72 -2.21 7.53
CA VAL A 34 -6.87 -1.33 8.70
C VAL A 34 -8.17 -0.56 8.57
N ALA A 35 -9.16 -0.95 9.37
CA ALA A 35 -10.47 -0.32 9.36
C ALA A 35 -10.36 1.19 9.63
N LYS A 36 -10.99 2.00 8.77
CA LYS A 36 -11.00 3.47 8.84
C LYS A 36 -9.64 4.15 8.63
N ASP A 37 -8.60 3.42 8.23
CA ASP A 37 -7.32 4.01 7.84
C ASP A 37 -6.92 3.56 6.42
N LEU A 38 -7.34 4.36 5.44
CA LEU A 38 -7.00 4.15 4.03
C LEU A 38 -5.49 4.24 3.80
N ARG A 39 -4.78 5.08 4.54
CA ARG A 39 -3.33 5.29 4.36
C ARG A 39 -2.56 4.07 4.82
N ALA A 40 -2.89 3.53 5.99
CA ALA A 40 -2.29 2.29 6.48
C ALA A 40 -2.57 1.12 5.52
N THR A 41 -3.83 0.97 5.09
CA THR A 41 -4.25 -0.05 4.13
C THR A 41 -3.52 0.07 2.78
N ALA A 42 -3.43 1.29 2.22
CA ALA A 42 -2.77 1.54 0.95
C ALA A 42 -1.24 1.38 1.04
N SER A 43 -0.64 1.68 2.20
CA SER A 43 0.81 1.55 2.43
C SER A 43 1.29 0.14 2.11
N TYR A 44 0.49 -0.88 2.44
CA TYR A 44 0.85 -2.26 2.18
C TYR A 44 0.88 -2.60 0.69
N ALA A 45 -0.17 -2.25 -0.06
CA ALA A 45 -0.19 -2.47 -1.51
C ALA A 45 0.93 -1.69 -2.22
N PHE A 46 1.23 -0.47 -1.75
CA PHE A 46 2.32 0.34 -2.32
C PHE A 46 3.71 -0.21 -1.98
N ASN A 47 3.90 -0.75 -0.78
CA ASN A 47 5.13 -1.45 -0.45
C ASN A 47 5.31 -2.68 -1.33
N ALA A 48 4.28 -3.51 -1.46
CA ALA A 48 4.31 -4.70 -2.30
C ALA A 48 4.57 -4.35 -3.79
N TRP A 49 3.99 -3.25 -4.28
CA TRP A 49 4.25 -2.69 -5.61
C TRP A 49 5.73 -2.33 -5.81
N TYR A 50 6.34 -1.65 -4.83
CA TYR A 50 7.75 -1.27 -4.86
C TYR A 50 8.69 -2.49 -4.80
N VAL A 51 8.40 -3.44 -3.91
CA VAL A 51 9.18 -4.69 -3.77
C VAL A 51 9.12 -5.52 -5.06
N ALA A 52 7.98 -5.52 -5.76
CA ALA A 52 7.82 -6.13 -7.08
C ALA A 52 8.65 -5.47 -8.19
N GLY A 53 9.37 -4.38 -7.89
CA GLY A 53 10.30 -3.71 -8.81
C GLY A 53 9.69 -2.53 -9.56
N ASN A 54 8.52 -2.04 -9.14
CA ASN A 54 7.90 -0.86 -9.74
C ASN A 54 8.33 0.43 -9.02
N ASP A 55 8.12 1.57 -9.67
CA ASP A 55 8.44 2.88 -9.10
C ASP A 55 7.58 3.23 -7.88
N CYS A 56 8.20 3.89 -6.90
CA CYS A 56 7.54 4.44 -5.71
C CYS A 56 6.83 5.79 -5.99
N ASN A 57 6.95 6.34 -7.21
CA ASN A 57 6.30 7.60 -7.56
C ASN A 57 4.81 7.40 -7.87
N LEU A 58 3.99 7.39 -6.82
CA LEU A 58 2.53 7.29 -6.90
C LEU A 58 1.87 8.67 -6.71
N GLU A 59 2.37 9.73 -7.37
CA GLU A 59 1.83 11.11 -7.25
C GLU A 59 1.76 11.59 -5.78
N GLY A 60 2.77 11.25 -4.97
CA GLY A 60 2.81 11.58 -3.54
C GLY A 60 1.90 10.72 -2.65
N ALA A 61 1.22 9.71 -3.21
CA ALA A 61 0.46 8.71 -2.47
C ALA A 61 1.34 7.72 -1.71
N ALA A 62 2.62 7.60 -2.06
CA ALA A 62 3.62 6.82 -1.33
C ALA A 62 4.89 7.65 -1.08
N ILE A 63 5.58 7.34 0.02
CA ILE A 63 6.92 7.84 0.33
C ILE A 63 7.77 6.65 0.80
N LEU A 64 9.05 6.65 0.46
CA LEU A 64 9.98 5.68 1.04
C LEU A 64 10.26 6.07 2.50
N THR A 65 10.25 5.08 3.37
CA THR A 65 10.62 5.22 4.78
C THR A 65 11.55 4.08 5.16
N ALA A 66 12.54 4.37 6.00
CA ALA A 66 13.42 3.35 6.57
C ALA A 66 12.82 2.69 7.83
N SER A 67 11.68 3.19 8.32
CA SER A 67 10.98 2.61 9.46
C SER A 67 10.19 1.38 9.04
N ASP A 68 10.36 0.29 9.79
CA ASP A 68 9.52 -0.90 9.62
C ASP A 68 8.09 -0.57 10.07
N MET A 69 7.14 -0.64 9.13
CA MET A 69 5.70 -0.44 9.36
C MET A 69 4.95 -1.76 9.53
N SER A 70 5.67 -2.88 9.69
CA SER A 70 5.09 -4.19 9.91
C SER A 70 4.31 -4.27 11.22
N HIS A 71 3.11 -4.83 11.17
CA HIS A 71 2.32 -5.18 12.36
C HIS A 71 1.66 -6.55 12.15
N ASP A 72 1.58 -7.37 13.19
CA ASP A 72 0.94 -8.70 13.14
C ASP A 72 1.41 -9.55 11.92
N ALA A 73 0.45 -10.01 11.12
CA ALA A 73 0.64 -10.74 9.87
C ALA A 73 1.00 -9.83 8.67
N CYS A 74 0.94 -8.51 8.86
CA CYS A 74 1.26 -7.53 7.83
C CYS A 74 2.75 -7.18 7.86
N LYS A 75 3.53 -7.78 6.96
CA LYS A 75 4.98 -7.58 6.87
C LYS A 75 5.35 -6.66 5.70
N PHE A 76 6.07 -5.59 6.02
CA PHE A 76 6.70 -4.70 5.06
C PHE A 76 8.13 -5.20 4.86
N THR A 77 8.42 -5.74 3.68
CA THR A 77 9.79 -6.06 3.29
C THR A 77 10.43 -4.83 2.67
N CYS A 78 11.61 -4.47 3.17
CA CYS A 78 12.46 -3.48 2.53
C CYS A 78 13.23 -4.15 1.37
N ARG A 79 13.40 -3.45 0.26
CA ARG A 79 14.17 -3.91 -0.90
C ARG A 79 15.53 -3.22 -0.94
#